data_AF-A0A096DFS9-F1
#
_entry.id   AF-A0A096DFS9-F1
#
_cell.length_a   1.000
_cell.length_b   1.000
_cell.length_c   1.000
_cell.angle_alpha   90.00
_cell.angle_beta   90.00
_cell.angle_gamma   90.00
#
_symmetry.space_group_name_H-M   'P 1'
#
loop_
_entity.id
_entity.type
_entity.pdbx_description
1 polymer ?
#
loop_
_entity_poly.entity_id
_entity_poly.type
_entity_poly.pdbx_seq_one_letter_code
_entity_poly.pdbx_strand_id
1 'polypeptide(L)'
;MKIFATGDTHWNFERFRPEYFPEGQELTKKDVVLQLGDFVGVWFGDERDDEALDTLLQTELPEAELYLEIGRAICARPEKGAAVMAAEYLQANYPECGGFSHRNLRRMREFYRAYADSRGLRALALKLGWTQNVAILEGCEGSQERTWYLRAALEHRWTKSELLEQIQAGAWLQSTLDEQTDSCYTEENTESVECLEHEENPFCVSRQDLPDVKKCL
;
A
#
# COMPACT_ATOMS: atom_id res chain seq x y z
N MET A 1 -13.94 19.96 34.62
CA MET A 1 -13.19 19.94 33.36
C MET A 1 -12.30 18.72 33.41
N LYS A 2 -12.71 17.67 32.71
CA LYS A 2 -11.96 16.45 32.46
C LYS A 2 -11.24 16.61 31.12
N ILE A 3 -9.99 16.15 31.05
CA ILE A 3 -9.22 16.09 29.81
C ILE A 3 -8.91 14.61 29.56
N PHE A 4 -9.33 14.10 28.42
CA PHE A 4 -9.05 12.75 27.97
C PHE A 4 -8.14 12.79 26.75
N ALA A 5 -7.32 11.76 26.57
CA ALA A 5 -6.51 11.55 25.39
C ALA A 5 -6.83 10.17 24.81
N THR A 6 -7.05 10.11 23.49
CA THR A 6 -7.24 8.85 22.76
C THR A 6 -6.36 8.83 21.53
N GLY A 7 -5.99 7.64 21.06
CA GLY A 7 -5.24 7.49 19.80
C GLY A 7 -6.11 7.66 18.57
N ASP A 8 -5.51 7.41 17.40
CA ASP A 8 -6.17 7.47 16.11
C ASP A 8 -7.46 6.64 16.10
N THR A 9 -8.52 7.22 15.55
CA THR A 9 -9.85 6.65 15.43
C THR A 9 -10.05 5.90 14.10
N HIS A 10 -9.02 5.80 13.26
CA HIS A 10 -9.02 4.99 12.01
C HIS A 10 -10.27 5.28 11.16
N TRP A 11 -10.65 6.55 11.07
CA TRP A 11 -11.77 7.09 10.29
C TRP A 11 -13.19 6.72 10.74
N ASN A 12 -13.39 5.85 11.74
CA ASN A 12 -14.72 5.35 12.09
C ASN A 12 -15.21 5.69 13.50
N PHE A 13 -14.44 6.44 14.29
CA PHE A 13 -14.78 6.89 15.65
C PHE A 13 -15.25 5.76 16.60
N GLU A 14 -14.98 4.49 16.27
CA GLU A 14 -15.48 3.36 17.07
C GLU A 14 -14.94 3.38 18.48
N ARG A 15 -13.73 3.92 18.67
CA ARG A 15 -13.12 4.13 19.98
C ARG A 15 -13.89 5.07 20.90
N PHE A 16 -14.80 5.88 20.39
CA PHE A 16 -15.70 6.73 21.19
C PHE A 16 -17.03 6.07 21.50
N ARG A 17 -17.30 4.86 21.00
CA ARG A 17 -18.50 4.16 21.40
C ARG A 17 -18.43 3.78 22.89
N PRO A 18 -19.57 3.72 23.59
CA PRO A 18 -19.61 3.44 25.02
C PRO A 18 -18.94 2.14 25.43
N GLU A 19 -18.86 1.15 24.54
CA GLU A 19 -18.21 -0.12 24.83
C GLU A 19 -16.69 0.03 25.01
N TYR A 20 -16.08 1.03 24.38
CA TYR A 20 -14.64 1.29 24.39
C TYR A 20 -14.24 2.54 25.19
N PHE A 21 -15.17 3.48 25.37
CA PHE A 21 -14.98 4.70 26.14
C PHE A 21 -16.23 5.04 26.97
N PRO A 22 -16.52 4.26 28.03
CA PRO A 22 -17.71 4.45 28.86
C PRO A 22 -17.73 5.81 29.58
N GLU A 23 -16.57 6.34 29.96
CA GLU A 23 -16.42 7.68 30.57
C GLU A 23 -16.87 8.79 29.60
N GLY A 24 -16.90 8.51 28.30
CA GLY A 24 -17.42 9.39 27.26
C GLY A 24 -18.89 9.76 27.46
N GLN A 25 -19.67 8.90 28.12
CA GLN A 25 -21.09 9.13 28.38
C GLN A 25 -21.34 10.24 29.42
N GLU A 26 -20.36 10.54 30.26
CA GLU A 26 -20.45 11.57 31.30
C GLU A 26 -19.85 12.92 30.88
N LEU A 27 -19.39 13.05 29.63
CA LEU A 27 -18.74 14.26 29.15
C LEU A 27 -19.73 15.41 28.98
N THR A 28 -19.28 16.59 29.37
CA THR A 28 -19.99 17.85 29.19
C THR A 28 -19.26 18.74 28.20
N LYS A 29 -19.89 19.86 27.77
CA LYS A 29 -19.27 20.86 26.89
C LYS A 29 -18.01 21.53 27.48
N LYS A 30 -17.75 21.34 28.77
CA LYS A 30 -16.56 21.86 29.46
C LYS A 30 -15.40 20.86 29.49
N ASP A 31 -15.59 19.65 28.96
CA ASP A 31 -14.60 18.59 28.94
C ASP A 31 -14.00 18.47 27.53
N VAL A 32 -12.73 18.04 27.46
CA VAL A 32 -11.96 17.98 26.21
C VAL A 32 -11.48 16.55 25.99
N VAL A 33 -11.63 16.07 24.76
CA VAL A 33 -11.03 14.81 24.31
C VAL A 33 -10.04 15.12 23.21
N LEU A 34 -8.75 14.86 23.47
CA LEU A 34 -7.66 15.03 22.53
C LEU A 34 -7.49 13.74 21.73
N GLN A 35 -7.72 13.81 20.41
CA GLN A 35 -7.35 12.73 19.51
C GLN A 35 -5.87 12.86 19.14
N LEU A 36 -5.03 12.11 19.84
CA LEU A 36 -3.59 12.05 19.69
C LEU A 36 -3.16 11.04 18.61
N GLY A 37 -3.74 11.10 17.40
CA GLY A 37 -3.31 10.34 16.21
C GLY A 37 -2.54 9.02 16.42
N ASP A 38 -1.45 8.82 15.70
CA ASP A 38 -0.60 7.61 15.82
C ASP A 38 0.30 7.60 17.08
N PHE A 39 0.13 8.53 18.03
CA PHE A 39 1.02 8.67 19.19
C PHE A 39 0.82 7.62 20.28
N VAL A 40 -0.10 6.66 20.11
CA VAL A 40 -0.42 5.68 21.16
C VAL A 40 0.38 4.39 20.95
N GLY A 41 1.67 4.51 21.18
CA GLY A 41 2.58 3.41 21.46
C GLY A 41 3.59 3.94 22.45
N VAL A 42 3.63 3.37 23.66
CA VAL A 42 4.69 3.69 24.61
C VAL A 42 5.90 2.89 24.16
N TRP A 43 6.88 3.54 23.53
CA TRP A 43 8.25 3.03 23.59
C TRP A 43 8.65 2.94 25.05
N PHE A 44 9.31 1.86 25.45
CA PHE A 44 9.86 1.80 26.80
C PHE A 44 11.00 2.82 26.95
N GLY A 45 11.61 3.23 25.83
CA GLY A 45 12.73 4.16 25.83
C GLY A 45 13.91 3.57 26.59
N ASP A 46 14.06 2.25 26.52
CA ASP A 46 15.16 1.52 27.12
C ASP A 46 15.99 0.79 26.06
N GLU A 47 17.15 0.29 26.47
CA GLU A 47 18.19 -0.27 25.62
C GLU A 47 17.68 -1.35 24.63
N ARG A 48 16.60 -2.06 24.96
CA ARG A 48 16.01 -3.10 24.09
C ARG A 48 15.33 -2.51 22.85
N ASP A 49 14.93 -1.25 22.92
CA ASP A 49 14.32 -0.49 21.84
C ASP A 49 15.37 0.15 20.91
N ASP A 50 16.64 0.18 21.29
CA ASP A 50 17.64 1.07 20.67
C ASP A 50 18.74 0.28 19.97
N GLU A 51 19.20 -0.81 20.60
CA GLU A 51 20.38 -1.58 20.19
C GLU A 51 20.30 -2.09 18.74
N ALA A 52 19.10 -2.45 18.27
CA ALA A 52 18.90 -2.90 16.90
C ALA A 52 19.12 -1.79 15.87
N LEU A 53 18.66 -0.56 16.12
CA LEU A 53 18.84 0.56 15.20
C LEU A 53 20.30 1.02 15.20
N ASP A 54 20.94 1.05 16.36
CA ASP A 54 22.36 1.38 16.52
C ASP A 54 23.24 0.41 15.75
N THR A 55 22.98 -0.90 15.93
CA THR A 55 23.69 -1.95 15.21
C THR A 55 23.59 -1.75 13.70
N LEU A 56 22.38 -1.45 13.19
CA LEU A 56 22.17 -1.25 11.76
C LEU A 56 22.98 -0.07 11.21
N LEU A 57 23.04 1.05 11.94
CA LEU A 57 23.83 2.21 11.52
C LEU A 57 25.34 1.98 11.56
N GLN A 58 25.79 1.03 12.38
CA GLN A 58 27.20 0.62 12.42
C GLN A 58 27.58 -0.41 11.34
N THR A 59 26.61 -1.04 10.68
CA THR A 59 26.84 -2.20 9.79
C THR A 59 27.29 -1.84 8.36
N GLU A 60 27.51 -0.56 8.02
CA GLU A 60 27.92 -0.10 6.67
C GLU A 60 27.16 -0.78 5.51
N LEU A 61 25.84 -0.86 5.61
CA LEU A 61 24.98 -1.45 4.59
C LEU A 61 24.73 -0.49 3.41
N PRO A 62 24.51 -0.99 2.17
CA PRO A 62 23.96 -0.19 1.09
C PRO A 62 22.63 0.46 1.48
N GLU A 63 22.34 1.67 1.00
CA GLU A 63 21.19 2.48 1.45
C GLU A 63 19.85 1.71 1.42
N ALA A 64 19.54 1.03 0.31
CA ALA A 64 18.29 0.29 0.18
C ALA A 64 18.20 -0.89 1.16
N GLU A 65 19.33 -1.54 1.48
CA GLU A 65 19.39 -2.65 2.44
C GLU A 65 19.28 -2.12 3.87
N LEU A 66 19.99 -1.05 4.20
CA LEU A 66 19.85 -0.36 5.49
C LEU A 66 18.38 0.02 5.74
N TYR A 67 17.72 0.64 4.77
CA TYR A 67 16.33 1.07 4.91
C TYR A 67 15.34 -0.11 4.96
N LEU A 68 15.65 -1.24 4.31
CA LEU A 68 14.89 -2.47 4.48
C LEU A 68 14.97 -2.98 5.92
N GLU A 69 16.18 -3.03 6.47
CA GLU A 69 16.42 -3.58 7.80
C GLU A 69 15.90 -2.65 8.90
N ILE A 70 15.96 -1.33 8.71
CA ILE A 70 15.25 -0.37 9.57
C ILE A 70 13.74 -0.64 9.50
N GLY A 71 13.19 -0.83 8.30
CA GLY A 71 11.79 -1.21 8.11
C GLY A 71 11.41 -2.49 8.86
N ARG A 72 12.29 -3.50 8.85
CA ARG A 72 12.14 -4.76 9.62
C ARG A 72 12.10 -4.49 11.11
N ALA A 73 13.06 -3.71 11.63
CA ALA A 73 13.14 -3.36 13.05
C ALA A 73 11.89 -2.60 13.53
N ILE A 74 11.36 -1.70 12.70
CA ILE A 74 10.09 -1.01 12.98
C ILE A 74 8.90 -1.99 12.96
N CYS A 75 8.84 -2.92 11.99
CA CYS A 75 7.72 -3.87 11.89
C CYS A 75 7.71 -4.95 12.97
N ALA A 76 8.86 -5.24 13.59
CA ALA A 76 8.95 -6.15 14.74
C ALA A 76 8.22 -5.59 15.98
N ARG A 77 7.84 -4.30 15.96
CA ARG A 77 7.19 -3.60 17.06
C ARG A 77 5.67 -3.54 16.88
N PRO A 78 4.89 -3.90 17.92
CA PRO A 78 3.43 -3.90 17.82
C PRO A 78 2.81 -2.48 17.83
N GLU A 79 3.57 -1.45 18.22
CA GLU A 79 3.09 -0.08 18.40
C GLU A 79 2.83 0.65 17.07
N LYS A 80 1.70 1.36 16.99
CA LYS A 80 1.35 2.18 15.81
C LYS A 80 2.36 3.31 15.55
N GLY A 81 2.91 3.89 16.63
CA GLY A 81 3.88 4.98 16.62
C GLY A 81 5.33 4.58 16.36
N ALA A 82 5.65 3.30 16.17
CA ALA A 82 7.03 2.80 16.08
C ALA A 82 7.91 3.54 15.05
N ALA A 83 7.35 3.90 13.88
CA ALA A 83 8.10 4.64 12.86
C ALA A 83 8.40 6.10 13.25
N VAL A 84 7.51 6.74 14.03
CA VAL A 84 7.72 8.10 14.53
C VAL A 84 8.83 8.08 15.57
N MET A 85 8.74 7.17 16.53
CA MET A 85 9.72 7.03 17.61
C MET A 85 11.10 6.66 17.08
N ALA A 86 11.19 5.73 16.12
CA ALA A 86 12.45 5.42 15.45
C ALA A 86 13.07 6.65 14.76
N ALA A 87 12.24 7.50 14.14
CA ALA A 87 12.73 8.75 13.54
C ALA A 87 13.22 9.74 14.60
N GLU A 88 12.47 9.96 15.69
CA GLU A 88 12.89 10.83 16.79
C GLU A 88 14.21 10.35 17.40
N TYR A 89 14.32 9.04 17.65
CA TYR A 89 15.54 8.41 18.16
C TYR A 89 16.74 8.63 17.22
N LEU A 90 16.58 8.29 15.94
CA LEU A 90 17.67 8.42 14.96
C LEU A 90 18.08 9.88 14.74
N GLN A 91 17.12 10.80 14.73
CA GLN A 91 17.41 12.24 14.60
C GLN A 91 18.14 12.81 15.83
N ALA A 92 17.87 12.28 17.03
CA ALA A 92 18.51 12.72 18.26
C ALA A 92 19.94 12.15 18.42
N ASN A 93 20.12 10.87 18.10
CA ASN A 93 21.39 10.16 18.33
C ASN A 93 22.35 10.21 17.14
N TYR A 94 21.83 10.42 15.92
CA TYR A 94 22.61 10.47 14.68
C TYR A 94 22.28 11.72 13.85
N PRO A 95 22.44 12.93 14.41
CA PRO A 95 22.03 14.18 13.74
C PRO A 95 22.84 14.48 12.47
N GLU A 96 24.04 13.93 12.33
CA GLU A 96 24.86 14.00 11.12
C GLU A 96 24.35 13.11 9.98
N CYS A 97 23.52 12.11 10.29
CA CYS A 97 22.93 11.23 9.30
C CYS A 97 21.62 11.81 8.74
N GLY A 98 21.59 12.03 7.43
CA GLY A 98 20.38 12.44 6.72
C GLY A 98 19.38 11.28 6.51
N GLY A 99 18.16 11.62 6.12
CA GLY A 99 17.16 10.62 5.66
C GLY A 99 16.19 10.12 6.74
N PHE A 100 16.37 10.46 8.02
CA PHE A 100 15.53 9.93 9.11
C PHE A 100 14.31 10.79 9.48
N SER A 101 13.64 11.39 8.49
CA SER A 101 12.36 12.07 8.76
C SER A 101 11.24 11.09 9.13
N HIS A 102 10.26 11.52 9.94
CA HIS A 102 9.08 10.71 10.27
C HIS A 102 8.41 10.07 9.05
N ARG A 103 8.29 10.83 7.95
CA ARG A 103 7.71 10.33 6.69
C ARG A 103 8.58 9.23 6.06
N ASN A 104 9.90 9.37 6.12
CA ASN A 104 10.80 8.39 5.54
C ASN A 104 10.81 7.08 6.33
N LEU A 105 10.81 7.13 7.67
CA LEU A 105 10.73 5.90 8.49
C LEU A 105 9.41 5.16 8.27
N ARG A 106 8.30 5.88 8.05
CA ARG A 106 7.04 5.27 7.60
C ARG A 106 7.20 4.57 6.25
N ARG A 107 7.88 5.19 5.29
CA ARG A 107 8.19 4.56 3.99
C ARG A 107 9.10 3.35 4.12
N MET A 108 10.11 3.37 5.01
CA MET A 108 10.97 2.21 5.30
C MET A 108 10.14 1.04 5.85
N ARG A 109 9.19 1.33 6.75
CA ARG A 109 8.24 0.34 7.26
C ARG A 109 7.41 -0.28 6.13
N GLU A 110 6.82 0.54 5.26
CA GLU A 110 6.04 0.04 4.13
C GLU A 110 6.91 -0.69 3.09
N PHE A 111 8.16 -0.28 2.90
CA PHE A 111 9.13 -0.97 2.06
C PHE A 111 9.38 -2.40 2.53
N TYR A 112 9.63 -2.58 3.83
CA TYR A 112 9.77 -3.92 4.40
C TYR A 112 8.49 -4.74 4.21
N ARG A 113 7.31 -4.20 4.54
CA ARG A 113 6.03 -4.90 4.39
C ARG A 113 5.74 -5.33 2.96
N ALA A 114 6.05 -4.48 1.99
CA ALA A 114 5.79 -4.77 0.58
C ALA A 114 6.65 -5.92 0.02
N TYR A 115 7.83 -6.17 0.61
CA TYR A 115 8.85 -7.06 0.03
C TYR A 115 9.31 -8.21 0.93
N ALA A 116 8.95 -8.23 2.22
CA ALA A 116 9.40 -9.24 3.19
C ALA A 116 9.04 -10.67 2.76
N ASP A 117 7.83 -10.87 2.22
CA ASP A 117 7.29 -12.19 1.90
C ASP A 117 7.79 -12.75 0.56
N SER A 118 8.48 -11.94 -0.25
CA SER A 118 8.98 -12.37 -1.55
C SER A 118 10.45 -12.05 -1.76
N ARG A 119 11.28 -13.11 -1.68
CA ARG A 119 12.72 -13.02 -1.95
C ARG A 119 13.03 -12.46 -3.33
N GLY A 120 12.21 -12.80 -4.34
CA GLY A 120 12.39 -12.34 -5.72
C GLY A 120 12.14 -10.84 -5.86
N LEU A 121 11.02 -10.34 -5.34
CA LEU A 121 10.72 -8.89 -5.36
C LEU A 121 11.75 -8.12 -4.54
N ARG A 122 12.10 -8.61 -3.34
CA ARG A 122 13.12 -8.00 -2.49
C ARG A 122 14.45 -7.87 -3.21
N ALA A 123 14.90 -8.91 -3.91
CA ALA A 123 16.16 -8.89 -4.65
C ALA A 123 16.16 -7.87 -5.82
N LEU A 124 15.00 -7.58 -6.40
CA LEU A 124 14.88 -6.53 -7.42
C LEU A 124 14.87 -5.14 -6.79
N ALA A 125 14.10 -4.94 -5.72
CA ALA A 125 13.99 -3.69 -5.00
C ALA A 125 15.36 -3.20 -4.47
N LEU A 126 16.18 -4.11 -3.93
CA LEU A 126 17.53 -3.80 -3.43
C LEU A 126 18.51 -3.37 -4.53
N LYS A 127 18.22 -3.63 -5.82
CA LYS A 127 19.05 -3.17 -6.94
C LYS A 127 18.70 -1.75 -7.40
N LEU A 128 17.54 -1.24 -7.03
CA LEU A 128 17.10 0.12 -7.35
C LEU A 128 17.49 1.10 -6.25
N GLY A 129 17.66 2.37 -6.61
CA GLY A 129 17.86 3.44 -5.65
C GLY A 129 16.62 3.67 -4.79
N TRP A 130 16.80 4.22 -3.58
CA TRP A 130 15.71 4.45 -2.63
C TRP A 130 14.55 5.27 -3.23
N THR A 131 14.85 6.32 -3.98
CA THR A 131 13.82 7.21 -4.53
C THR A 131 12.96 6.54 -5.63
N GLN A 132 13.51 5.58 -6.37
CA GLN A 132 12.74 4.77 -7.33
C GLN A 132 11.85 3.78 -6.58
N ASN A 133 12.38 3.14 -5.53
CA ASN A 133 11.59 2.27 -4.66
C ASN A 133 10.40 3.00 -4.02
N VAL A 134 10.60 4.24 -3.55
CA VAL A 134 9.50 5.06 -3.03
C VAL A 134 8.46 5.37 -4.11
N ALA A 135 8.88 5.67 -5.34
CA ALA A 135 7.94 5.90 -6.45
C ALA A 135 7.06 4.68 -6.72
N ILE A 136 7.65 3.47 -6.73
CA ILE A 136 6.91 2.21 -6.93
C ILE A 136 6.00 1.90 -5.74
N LEU A 137 6.45 2.14 -4.51
CA LEU A 137 5.62 1.91 -3.32
C LEU A 137 4.39 2.81 -3.27
N GLU A 138 4.56 4.10 -3.60
CA GLU A 138 3.48 5.09 -3.54
C GLU A 138 2.59 5.06 -4.80
N GLY A 139 3.11 4.57 -5.92
CA GLY A 139 2.45 4.58 -7.21
C GLY A 139 1.75 3.28 -7.63
N CYS A 140 2.06 2.16 -6.98
CA CYS A 140 1.53 0.84 -7.36
C CYS A 140 0.69 0.21 -6.24
N GLU A 141 -0.42 -0.41 -6.61
CA GLU A 141 -1.40 -0.97 -5.67
C GLU A 141 -1.03 -2.41 -5.26
N GLY A 142 -0.53 -3.21 -6.21
CA GLY A 142 -0.34 -4.65 -6.05
C GLY A 142 1.11 -5.14 -6.19
N SER A 143 1.38 -6.34 -5.68
CA SER A 143 2.71 -6.97 -5.79
C SER A 143 3.11 -7.31 -7.23
N GLN A 144 2.16 -7.69 -8.09
CA GLN A 144 2.41 -7.99 -9.50
C GLN A 144 2.86 -6.75 -10.27
N GLU A 145 2.10 -5.65 -10.13
CA GLU A 145 2.43 -4.35 -10.70
C GLU A 145 3.81 -3.86 -10.24
N ARG A 146 4.08 -3.92 -8.92
CA ARG A 146 5.41 -3.58 -8.37
C ARG A 146 6.51 -4.45 -9.00
N THR A 147 6.27 -5.74 -9.17
CA THR A 147 7.25 -6.65 -9.80
C THR A 147 7.58 -6.24 -11.21
N TRP A 148 6.56 -5.85 -11.99
CA TRP A 148 6.75 -5.40 -13.35
C TRP A 148 7.56 -4.11 -13.43
N TYR A 149 7.17 -3.07 -12.66
CA TYR A 149 7.91 -1.81 -12.64
C TYR A 149 9.35 -1.97 -12.11
N LEU A 150 9.58 -2.86 -11.13
CA LEU A 150 10.92 -3.18 -10.65
C LEU A 150 11.80 -3.78 -11.77
N ARG A 151 11.25 -4.69 -12.58
CA ARG A 151 11.98 -5.30 -13.71
C ARG A 151 12.21 -4.29 -14.83
N ALA A 152 11.16 -3.59 -15.25
CA ALA A 152 11.22 -2.60 -16.32
C ALA A 152 12.19 -1.46 -16.00
N ALA A 153 12.20 -0.96 -14.76
CA ALA A 153 13.14 0.07 -14.33
C ALA A 153 14.61 -0.40 -14.38
N LEU A 154 14.88 -1.67 -14.07
CA LEU A 154 16.22 -2.25 -14.16
C LEU A 154 16.65 -2.50 -15.61
N GLU A 155 15.74 -2.97 -16.45
CA GLU A 155 15.98 -3.28 -17.87
C GLU A 155 16.23 -2.00 -18.68
N HIS A 156 15.31 -1.04 -18.57
CA HIS A 156 15.38 0.23 -19.30
C HIS A 156 16.25 1.29 -18.61
N ARG A 157 16.75 1.00 -17.40
CA ARG A 157 17.56 1.92 -16.58
C ARG A 157 16.88 3.26 -16.33
N TRP A 158 15.56 3.24 -16.11
CA TRP A 158 14.79 4.47 -15.90
C TRP A 158 15.30 5.25 -14.70
N THR A 159 15.46 6.55 -14.87
CA THR A 159 15.56 7.50 -13.77
C THR A 159 14.26 7.53 -12.97
N LYS A 160 14.28 8.16 -11.78
CA LYS A 160 13.07 8.37 -10.98
C LYS A 160 11.97 9.10 -11.78
N SER A 161 12.33 10.09 -12.60
CA SER A 161 11.35 10.87 -13.36
C SER A 161 10.65 10.02 -14.41
N GLU A 162 11.42 9.29 -15.21
CA GLU A 162 10.90 8.39 -16.24
C GLU A 162 10.03 7.31 -15.60
N LEU A 163 10.47 6.70 -14.49
CA LEU A 163 9.66 5.71 -13.76
C LEU A 163 8.31 6.29 -13.29
N LEU A 164 8.29 7.52 -12.78
CA LEU A 164 7.03 8.18 -12.39
C LEU A 164 6.12 8.44 -13.59
N GLU A 165 6.67 8.87 -14.72
CA GLU A 165 5.92 9.06 -15.97
C GLU A 165 5.29 7.73 -16.43
N GLN A 166 6.04 6.63 -16.37
CA GLN A 166 5.55 5.29 -16.75
C GLN A 166 4.48 4.74 -15.79
N ILE A 167 4.60 5.04 -14.50
CA ILE A 167 3.55 4.74 -13.51
C ILE A 167 2.28 5.54 -13.83
N GLN A 168 2.41 6.84 -14.07
CA GLN A 168 1.26 7.72 -14.39
C GLN A 168 0.59 7.35 -15.71
N ALA A 169 1.37 6.91 -16.70
CA ALA A 169 0.85 6.44 -17.99
C ALA A 169 0.17 5.05 -17.90
N GLY A 170 0.27 4.36 -16.76
CA GLY A 170 -0.30 3.02 -16.59
C GLY A 170 0.36 1.96 -17.47
N ALA A 171 1.66 2.08 -17.73
CA ALA A 171 2.40 1.21 -18.66
C ALA A 171 2.24 -0.30 -18.37
N TRP A 172 2.11 -0.68 -17.10
CA TRP A 172 1.80 -2.05 -16.68
C TRP A 172 0.50 -2.58 -17.32
N LEU A 173 -0.56 -1.78 -17.33
CA LEU A 173 -1.86 -2.17 -17.89
C LEU A 173 -1.78 -2.39 -19.41
N GLN A 174 -0.95 -1.62 -20.10
CA GLN A 174 -0.76 -1.76 -21.55
C GLN A 174 -0.04 -3.09 -21.87
N SER A 175 0.98 -3.45 -21.08
CA SER A 175 1.72 -4.71 -21.27
C SER A 175 0.88 -5.97 -21.07
N THR A 176 -0.13 -5.91 -20.19
CA THR A 176 -1.03 -7.05 -19.93
C THR A 176 -2.10 -7.22 -20.99
N LEU A 177 -2.44 -6.16 -21.74
CA LEU A 177 -3.35 -6.23 -22.88
C LEU A 177 -2.67 -6.85 -24.11
N ASP A 178 -1.39 -6.57 -24.33
CA ASP A 178 -0.63 -7.15 -25.44
C ASP A 178 -0.42 -8.66 -25.28
N GLU A 179 -0.20 -9.16 -24.05
CA GLU A 179 -0.09 -10.60 -23.76
C GLU A 179 -1.40 -11.39 -23.96
N GLN A 180 -2.57 -10.73 -24.02
CA GLN A 180 -3.87 -11.39 -24.21
C GLN A 180 -4.30 -11.58 -25.68
N THR A 181 -3.48 -11.19 -26.66
CA THR A 181 -3.87 -11.24 -28.08
C THR A 181 -3.65 -12.58 -28.80
N ASP A 182 -3.18 -13.63 -28.11
CA ASP A 182 -2.97 -14.97 -28.69
C ASP A 182 -4.19 -15.92 -28.65
N SER A 183 -5.41 -15.38 -28.51
CA SER A 183 -6.64 -16.11 -28.81
C SER A 183 -7.11 -15.79 -30.23
N CYS A 184 -6.22 -15.99 -31.22
CA CYS A 184 -6.60 -15.92 -32.63
C CYS A 184 -7.69 -16.95 -32.93
N TYR A 185 -8.86 -16.45 -33.31
CA TYR A 185 -9.80 -17.18 -34.15
C TYR A 185 -9.05 -17.63 -35.41
N THR A 186 -8.85 -18.93 -35.55
CA THR A 186 -8.63 -19.55 -36.85
C THR A 186 -9.62 -20.68 -36.97
N GLU A 187 -10.65 -20.50 -37.79
CA GLU A 187 -10.95 -21.39 -38.91
C GLU A 187 -11.75 -20.59 -39.96
N GLU A 188 -11.09 -20.26 -41.07
CA GLU A 188 -11.78 -20.21 -42.36
C GLU A 188 -12.32 -21.62 -42.62
N ASN A 189 -13.63 -21.75 -42.84
CA ASN A 189 -14.15 -22.91 -43.53
C ASN A 189 -15.17 -22.49 -44.58
N THR A 190 -15.10 -23.24 -45.66
CA THR A 190 -15.45 -22.93 -47.03
C THR A 190 -16.96 -22.86 -47.25
N GLU A 191 -17.35 -22.09 -48.26
CA GLU A 191 -18.71 -22.04 -48.81
C GLU A 191 -19.29 -23.44 -49.07
N SER A 192 -20.47 -23.70 -48.53
CA SER A 192 -21.42 -24.64 -49.13
C SER A 192 -22.79 -23.96 -49.21
N VAL A 193 -23.15 -23.58 -50.43
CA VAL A 193 -24.50 -23.15 -50.81
C VAL A 193 -25.42 -24.36 -50.66
N GLU A 194 -26.39 -24.27 -49.76
CA GLU A 194 -27.64 -25.00 -49.91
C GLU A 194 -28.78 -24.13 -49.38
N CYS A 195 -29.54 -23.58 -50.33
CA CYS A 195 -30.79 -22.89 -50.07
C CYS A 195 -31.87 -23.93 -49.76
N LEU A 196 -32.51 -23.85 -48.60
CA LEU A 196 -33.94 -24.19 -48.48
C LEU A 196 -34.61 -23.20 -47.53
N GLU A 197 -35.73 -22.68 -48.04
CA GLU A 197 -36.60 -21.63 -47.50
C GLU A 197 -37.30 -22.07 -46.20
N HIS A 198 -37.65 -21.07 -45.37
CA HIS A 198 -38.89 -20.86 -44.56
C HIS A 198 -38.51 -19.99 -43.33
N GLU A 199 -38.97 -18.73 -43.30
CA GLU A 199 -40.07 -18.26 -42.42
C GLU A 199 -39.75 -18.46 -40.91
N GLU A 200 -39.69 -17.47 -40.02
CA GLU A 200 -40.25 -16.14 -39.95
C GLU A 200 -39.35 -15.24 -39.08
N ASN A 201 -39.43 -13.93 -39.28
CA ASN A 201 -38.98 -12.94 -38.31
C ASN A 201 -40.20 -12.49 -37.50
N PRO A 202 -40.19 -12.63 -36.17
CA PRO A 202 -40.93 -11.68 -35.37
C PRO A 202 -40.13 -11.14 -34.16
N PHE A 203 -39.85 -9.84 -34.27
CA PHE A 203 -40.02 -8.82 -33.23
C PHE A 203 -39.02 -8.75 -32.07
N CYS A 204 -38.19 -7.71 -32.17
CA CYS A 204 -37.77 -6.87 -31.05
C CYS A 204 -38.99 -6.44 -30.21
N VAL A 205 -38.94 -6.60 -28.90
CA VAL A 205 -39.89 -5.99 -27.96
C VAL A 205 -39.17 -4.97 -27.10
N SER A 206 -39.69 -3.74 -27.12
CA SER A 206 -39.25 -2.61 -26.32
C SER A 206 -39.78 -2.68 -24.89
N ARG A 207 -39.00 -2.09 -23.98
CA ARG A 207 -39.13 -2.00 -22.53
C ARG A 207 -40.46 -1.36 -22.07
N GLN A 208 -41.40 -2.18 -21.60
CA GLN A 208 -42.42 -1.87 -20.59
C GLN A 208 -43.08 -3.19 -20.16
N ASP A 209 -43.44 -3.29 -18.88
CA ASP A 209 -44.18 -4.39 -18.22
C ASP A 209 -43.35 -5.51 -17.56
N LEU A 210 -42.85 -5.24 -16.36
CA LEU A 210 -42.59 -6.26 -15.34
C LEU A 210 -43.35 -5.88 -14.06
N PRO A 211 -44.31 -6.70 -13.58
CA PRO A 211 -45.00 -6.45 -12.32
C PRO A 211 -44.15 -6.89 -11.11
N ASP A 212 -44.38 -6.18 -10.00
CA ASP A 212 -43.77 -6.32 -8.69
C ASP A 212 -43.63 -7.77 -8.18
N VAL A 213 -42.42 -8.14 -7.75
CA VAL A 213 -42.18 -9.34 -6.92
C VAL A 213 -41.57 -8.94 -5.57
N LYS A 214 -42.24 -9.43 -4.54
CA LYS A 214 -42.12 -9.12 -3.11
C LYS A 214 -40.77 -9.48 -2.50
N LYS A 215 -40.37 -8.67 -1.51
CA LYS A 215 -39.32 -8.95 -0.52
C LYS A 215 -39.61 -10.25 0.24
N CYS A 216 -38.60 -11.11 0.37
CA CYS A 216 -38.55 -12.15 1.38
C CYS A 216 -37.80 -11.64 2.63
N LEU A 217 -38.29 -12.09 3.78
CA LEU A 217 -37.92 -11.76 5.17
C LEU A 217 -36.44 -11.97 5.50
#